data_AF-A0A8I0PCI3-F1
#
_entry.id   AF-A0A8I0PCI3-F1
#
_cell.length_a   1.000
_cell.length_b   1.000
_cell.length_c   1.000
_cell.angle_alpha   90.00
_cell.angle_beta   90.00
_cell.angle_gamma   90.00
#
_symmetry.space_group_name_H-M   'P 1'
#
loop_
_entity.id
_entity.type
_entity.pdbx_description
1 polymer ?
#
loop_
_entity_poly.entity_id
_entity_poly.type
_entity_poly.pdbx_seq_one_letter_code
_entity_poly.pdbx_strand_id
1 'polypeptide(L)'
;MDAVVLAFDEHGTFTRRDAAREDQPGYSGYARILDLRGHNRQPPWTGAEVGGLLAAIEQYTQVWFPGAWTTTARSRPAACTVQKVPPAPASPTARRTR
;
A
#
# COMPACT_ATOMS: atom_id res chain seq x y z
N MET A 1 5.84 -5.29 29.18
CA MET A 1 5.58 -4.62 27.90
C MET A 1 4.79 -5.62 27.09
N ASP A 2 3.50 -5.40 26.96
CA ASP A 2 2.65 -6.30 26.20
C ASP A 2 2.55 -5.74 24.78
N ALA A 3 3.10 -6.50 23.83
CA ALA A 3 3.05 -6.18 22.42
C ALA A 3 2.38 -7.33 21.70
N VAL A 4 1.47 -7.02 20.78
CA VAL A 4 0.87 -7.98 19.87
C VAL A 4 1.47 -7.79 18.49
N VAL A 5 1.87 -8.89 17.88
CA VAL A 5 2.32 -8.92 16.48
C VAL A 5 1.10 -9.21 15.62
N LEU A 6 0.81 -8.33 14.66
CA LEU A 6 -0.24 -8.52 13.68
C LEU A 6 0.41 -8.90 12.35
N ALA A 7 0.15 -10.11 11.87
CA ALA A 7 0.73 -10.59 10.61
C ALA A 7 -0.12 -10.15 9.41
N PHE A 8 0.53 -9.80 8.31
CA PHE A 8 -0.18 -9.28 7.14
C PHE A 8 -1.03 -10.36 6.43
N ASP A 9 -0.59 -11.62 6.46
CA ASP A 9 -1.32 -12.77 5.89
C ASP A 9 -2.60 -13.07 6.67
N GLU A 10 -2.54 -13.04 8.01
CA GLU A 10 -3.70 -13.22 8.90
C GLU A 10 -4.79 -12.18 8.68
N HIS A 11 -4.42 -11.00 8.18
CA HIS A 11 -5.34 -9.90 7.93
C HIS A 11 -5.67 -9.69 6.45
N GLY A 12 -5.27 -10.63 5.58
CA GLY A 12 -5.55 -10.58 4.14
C GLY A 12 -4.96 -9.34 3.44
N THR A 13 -3.94 -8.73 4.04
CA THR A 13 -3.44 -7.40 3.64
C THR A 13 -2.94 -7.41 2.20
N PHE A 14 -2.37 -8.53 1.75
CA PHE A 14 -1.81 -8.64 0.40
C PHE A 14 -2.51 -9.69 -0.46
N THR A 15 -3.65 -10.24 -0.05
CA THR A 15 -4.33 -11.33 -0.77
C THR A 15 -4.54 -11.01 -2.24
N ARG A 16 -5.04 -9.80 -2.55
CA ARG A 16 -5.24 -9.34 -3.93
C ARG A 16 -3.93 -9.16 -4.69
N ARG A 17 -2.92 -8.57 -4.06
CA ARG A 17 -1.61 -8.33 -4.66
C ARG A 17 -0.90 -9.64 -4.98
N ASP A 18 -0.90 -10.55 -4.02
CA ASP A 18 -0.20 -11.83 -4.10
C ASP A 18 -0.90 -12.75 -5.11
N ALA A 19 -2.24 -12.75 -5.15
CA ALA A 19 -3.01 -13.43 -6.20
C ALA A 19 -2.69 -12.88 -7.61
N ALA A 20 -2.53 -11.55 -7.76
CA ALA A 20 -2.19 -10.95 -9.06
C ALA A 20 -0.73 -11.22 -9.50
N ARG A 21 0.14 -11.60 -8.56
CA ARG A 21 1.56 -11.91 -8.81
C ARG A 21 1.86 -13.41 -8.79
N GLU A 22 0.83 -14.23 -8.54
CA GLU A 22 0.96 -15.66 -8.30
C GLU A 22 1.92 -15.99 -7.13
N ASP A 23 2.08 -15.05 -6.19
CA ASP A 23 2.87 -15.25 -4.97
C ASP A 23 2.09 -16.18 -4.02
N GLN A 24 2.72 -17.27 -3.57
CA GLN A 24 2.11 -18.26 -2.68
C GLN A 24 2.82 -18.33 -1.32
N PRO A 25 2.16 -18.87 -0.27
CA PRO A 25 2.84 -19.17 0.98
C PRO A 25 4.13 -19.96 0.73
N GLY A 26 5.24 -19.49 1.29
CA GLY A 26 6.58 -20.06 1.08
C GLY A 26 7.45 -19.29 0.07
N TYR A 27 6.86 -18.41 -0.75
CA TYR A 27 7.64 -17.48 -1.57
C TYR A 27 8.09 -16.29 -0.74
N SER A 28 9.29 -15.77 -1.01
CA SER A 28 9.92 -14.72 -0.20
C SER A 28 9.12 -13.40 -0.17
N GLY A 29 8.31 -13.14 -1.20
CA GLY A 29 7.46 -11.94 -1.34
C GLY A 29 6.04 -12.07 -0.78
N TYR A 30 5.57 -13.27 -0.45
CA TYR A 30 4.22 -13.50 0.02
C TYR A 30 3.96 -12.77 1.34
N ALA A 31 2.84 -12.05 1.40
CA ALA A 31 2.38 -11.27 2.54
C ALA A 31 3.43 -10.31 3.15
N ARG A 32 4.42 -9.87 2.36
CA ARG A 32 5.51 -9.01 2.83
C ARG A 32 5.64 -7.72 2.05
N ILE A 33 6.16 -6.70 2.73
CA ILE A 33 6.64 -5.46 2.10
C ILE A 33 8.13 -5.63 1.89
N LEU A 34 8.56 -5.82 0.65
CA LEU A 34 9.97 -5.90 0.28
C LEU A 34 10.33 -4.66 -0.55
N ASP A 35 11.16 -3.79 0.02
CA ASP A 35 11.76 -2.69 -0.72
C ASP A 35 13.07 -3.16 -1.37
N LEU A 36 12.92 -3.86 -2.50
CA LEU A 36 14.06 -4.16 -3.37
C LEU A 36 14.40 -2.88 -4.15
N ARG A 37 15.27 -2.08 -3.54
CA ARG A 37 15.79 -0.82 -4.10
C ARG A 37 16.23 -1.01 -5.55
N GLY A 38 15.57 -0.31 -6.48
CA GLY A 38 16.12 -0.06 -7.81
C GLY A 38 15.11 0.11 -8.95
N HIS A 39 14.00 -0.64 -8.97
CA HIS A 39 13.26 -0.82 -10.24
C HIS A 39 11.74 -0.69 -10.17
N ASN A 40 11.15 -0.56 -8.98
CA ASN A 40 9.69 -0.49 -8.87
C ASN A 40 9.20 0.96 -8.90
N ARG A 41 8.47 1.31 -9.96
CA ARG A 41 7.74 2.60 -10.09
C ARG A 41 6.58 2.72 -9.09
N GLN A 42 6.18 1.61 -8.47
CA GLN A 42 5.10 1.54 -7.51
C GLN A 42 5.64 1.21 -6.12
N PRO A 43 5.08 1.80 -5.06
CA PRO A 43 5.50 1.45 -3.71
C PRO A 43 5.23 -0.02 -3.41
N PRO A 44 6.03 -0.66 -2.53
CA PRO A 44 5.95 -2.11 -2.28
C PRO A 44 4.64 -2.54 -1.59
N TRP A 45 3.89 -1.60 -1.03
CA TRP A 45 2.55 -1.81 -0.47
C TRP A 45 1.41 -1.57 -1.48
N THR A 46 1.70 -1.31 -2.76
CA THR A 46 0.65 -1.18 -3.78
C THR A 46 -0.16 -2.47 -3.87
N GLY A 47 -1.49 -2.32 -3.90
CA GLY A 47 -2.43 -3.45 -3.90
C GLY A 47 -2.74 -4.00 -2.51
N ALA A 48 -2.25 -3.37 -1.43
CA ALA A 48 -2.60 -3.76 -0.07
C ALA A 48 -4.06 -3.43 0.27
N GLU A 49 -4.80 -4.40 0.79
CA GLU A 49 -6.12 -4.25 1.39
C GLU A 49 -5.99 -4.05 2.90
N VAL A 50 -5.92 -2.80 3.34
CA VAL A 50 -5.66 -2.45 4.74
C VAL A 50 -6.86 -2.62 5.68
N GLY A 51 -8.02 -3.03 5.18
CA GLY A 51 -9.27 -3.09 5.96
C GLY A 51 -9.20 -4.05 7.15
N GLY A 52 -8.76 -5.28 6.91
CA GLY A 52 -8.62 -6.29 7.96
C GLY A 52 -7.59 -5.89 9.02
N LEU A 53 -6.43 -5.38 8.58
CA LEU A 53 -5.38 -4.92 9.48
C LEU A 53 -5.82 -3.73 10.33
N LEU A 54 -6.55 -2.78 9.75
CA LEU A 54 -7.06 -1.61 10.46
C LEU A 54 -8.07 -2.02 11.55
N ALA A 55 -8.97 -2.96 11.23
CA ALA A 55 -9.93 -3.49 12.21
C ALA A 55 -9.21 -4.18 13.38
N ALA A 56 -8.15 -4.95 13.11
CA ALA A 56 -7.35 -5.60 14.14
C ALA A 56 -6.63 -4.59 15.05
N ILE A 57 -6.06 -3.53 14.46
CA ILE A 57 -5.45 -2.43 15.22
C ILE A 57 -6.50 -1.76 16.10
N GLU A 58 -7.67 -1.41 15.55
CA GLU A 58 -8.77 -0.79 16.30
C GLU A 58 -9.22 -1.68 17.47
N GLN A 59 -9.43 -2.98 17.24
CA GLN A 59 -9.78 -3.92 18.30
C GLN A 59 -8.71 -3.98 19.41
N TYR A 60 -7.43 -4.07 19.05
CA TYR A 60 -6.35 -4.11 20.03
C TYR A 60 -6.37 -2.86 20.89
N THR A 61 -6.45 -1.69 20.28
CA THR A 61 -6.37 -0.43 20.99
C THR A 61 -7.59 -0.08 21.83
N GLN A 62 -8.77 -0.60 21.54
CA GLN A 62 -9.92 -0.46 22.44
C GLN A 62 -9.65 -1.11 23.81
N VAL A 63 -8.83 -2.17 23.85
CA VAL A 63 -8.40 -2.81 25.11
C VAL A 63 -7.44 -1.91 25.88
N TRP A 64 -6.52 -1.26 25.19
CA TRP A 64 -5.42 -0.50 25.81
C TRP A 64 -5.75 0.97 26.07
N PHE A 65 -6.66 1.56 25.28
CA PHE A 65 -7.00 2.98 25.31
C PHE A 65 -8.52 3.18 25.17
N PRO A 66 -9.32 2.72 26.14
CA PRO A 66 -10.77 2.86 26.09
C PRO A 66 -11.16 4.35 26.02
N GLY A 67 -11.95 4.71 25.00
CA GLY A 67 -12.46 6.07 24.82
C GLY A 67 -11.49 7.07 24.16
N ALA A 68 -10.24 6.69 23.90
CA ALA A 68 -9.30 7.56 23.18
C ALA A 68 -9.65 7.69 21.69
N TRP A 69 -10.30 6.66 21.12
CA TRP A 69 -10.53 6.55 19.69
C TRP A 69 -12.02 6.67 19.38
N THR A 70 -12.52 7.90 19.37
CA THR A 70 -13.76 8.19 18.66
C THR A 70 -13.45 8.17 17.17
N THR A 71 -13.66 7.03 16.51
CA THR A 71 -13.53 6.88 15.06
C THR A 71 -14.43 7.91 14.39
N THR A 72 -13.87 9.06 14.00
CA THR A 72 -14.46 9.90 12.96
C THR A 72 -14.57 8.99 11.75
N ALA A 73 -15.81 8.65 11.37
CA ALA A 73 -16.10 7.81 10.22
C ALA A 73 -15.18 8.23 9.07
N ARG A 74 -14.27 7.34 8.70
CA ARG A 74 -13.24 7.60 7.71
C ARG A 74 -13.95 7.97 6.41
N SER A 75 -13.95 9.26 6.07
CA SER A 75 -14.36 9.70 4.74
C SER A 75 -13.53 8.93 3.73
N ARG A 76 -14.21 8.01 3.03
CA ARG A 76 -13.65 7.23 1.93
C ARG A 76 -13.02 8.21 0.94
N PRO A 77 -11.69 8.20 0.70
CA PRO A 77 -11.18 8.85 -0.49
C PRO A 77 -11.70 8.02 -1.65
N ALA A 78 -12.74 8.53 -2.31
CA ALA A 78 -13.19 8.02 -3.58
C ALA A 78 -12.01 8.16 -4.56
N ALA A 79 -11.56 7.03 -5.11
CA ALA A 79 -10.61 6.92 -6.21
C ALA A 79 -9.31 7.71 -6.04
N CYS A 80 -8.21 6.98 -5.82
CA CYS A 80 -6.88 7.49 -6.12
C CYS A 80 -6.86 7.93 -7.59
N THR A 81 -6.95 9.23 -7.84
CA THR A 81 -6.76 9.79 -9.17
C THR A 81 -5.32 9.53 -9.55
N VAL A 82 -5.15 8.61 -10.51
CA VAL A 82 -3.92 8.45 -11.28
C VAL A 82 -3.43 9.84 -11.63
N GLN A 83 -2.30 10.26 -11.05
CA GLN A 83 -1.65 11.50 -11.44
C GLN A 83 -1.34 11.41 -12.93
N LYS A 84 -2.13 12.11 -13.75
CA LYS A 84 -1.85 12.30 -15.16
C LYS A 84 -0.64 13.23 -15.25
N VAL A 85 0.54 12.64 -15.42
CA VAL A 85 1.77 13.38 -15.73
C VAL A 85 1.50 14.27 -16.95
N PRO A 86 1.72 15.59 -16.87
CA PRO A 86 1.62 16.46 -18.04
C PRO A 86 2.68 16.04 -19.08
N PRO A 87 2.35 15.99 -20.38
CA PRO A 87 3.35 15.68 -21.40
C PRO A 87 4.45 16.74 -21.41
N ALA A 88 5.70 16.28 -21.48
CA ALA A 88 6.88 17.14 -21.53
C ALA A 88 6.83 18.11 -22.73
N PRO A 89 7.29 19.36 -22.59
CA PRO A 89 7.32 20.29 -23.71
C PRO A 89 8.33 19.83 -24.77
N ALA A 90 7.91 19.88 -26.04
CA ALA A 90 8.72 19.49 -27.18
C ALA A 90 9.98 20.36 -27.29
N SER A 91 11.14 19.73 -27.48
CA SER A 91 12.42 20.41 -27.71
C SER A 91 12.40 21.18 -29.04
N PRO A 92 12.99 22.39 -29.12
CA PRO A 92 13.07 23.13 -30.37
C PRO A 92 14.07 22.46 -31.33
N THR A 93 13.60 22.15 -32.53
CA THR A 93 14.39 21.64 -33.66
C THR A 93 15.51 22.63 -34.03
N ALA A 94 16.75 22.26 -33.77
CA ALA A 94 17.93 22.93 -34.31
C ALA A 94 18.00 22.69 -35.82
N ARG A 95 17.68 23.70 -36.63
CA ARG A 95 17.86 23.67 -38.09
C ARG A 95 19.32 24.01 -38.40
N ARG A 96 20.05 23.04 -38.95
CA ARG A 96 21.46 23.17 -39.38
C ARG A 96 21.57 22.78 -40.86
N THR A 97 21.86 23.75 -41.72
CA THR A 97 22.28 23.62 -43.14
C THR A 97 22.90 24.97 -43.50
N ARG A 98 24.23 25.08 -43.58
CA ARG A 98 25.14 24.91 -44.73
C ARG A 98 24.98 25.99 -45.78
#